data_AF-A0A7S3RZW4-F1
#
_entry.id   AF-A0A7S3RZW4-F1
#
_cell.length_a   1.000
_cell.length_b   1.000
_cell.length_c   1.000
_cell.angle_alpha   90.00
_cell.angle_beta   90.00
_cell.angle_gamma   90.00
#
_symmetry.space_group_name_H-M   'P 1'
#
loop_
_entity.id
_entity.type
_entity.pdbx_description
1 polymer ?
#
loop_
_entity_poly.entity_id
_entity_poly.type
_entity_poly.pdbx_seq_one_letter_code
_entity_poly.pdbx_strand_id
1 'polypeptide(L)'
;SHAPGPLAQRKGLRSLHVSATSAGGFAGNECIAAYVAAAGPERATTRLTLCDPFCARADEVGAPWDDGRRTSGARLFGRDADFAEHFLNSDDIVPSTNFALPLCYCYDVTGSAERASFPPPSSGNFLQDVGLRLLGYHNWPIGYVARHYETRLDADGSPMLPSHSELPRGTVFKVP
;
A
#
# COMPACT_ATOMS: atom_id res chain seq x y z
N SER A 1 27.35 11.76 -2.04
CA SER A 1 27.02 10.54 -1.28
C SER A 1 26.09 10.95 -0.14
N HIS A 2 24.85 10.46 -0.14
CA HIS A 2 23.97 10.64 1.03
C HIS A 2 24.34 9.58 2.06
N ALA A 3 24.55 10.00 3.31
CA ALA A 3 24.80 9.06 4.40
C ALA A 3 23.59 8.09 4.51
N PRO A 4 23.82 6.80 4.80
CA PRO A 4 22.74 5.84 4.94
C PRO A 4 21.81 6.29 6.07
N GLY A 5 20.50 6.33 5.80
CA GLY A 5 19.51 6.76 6.77
C GLY A 5 19.52 5.90 8.05
N PRO A 6 18.95 6.38 9.17
CA PRO A 6 19.05 5.73 10.47
C PRO A 6 18.48 4.29 10.52
N LEU A 7 17.55 3.95 9.62
CA LEU A 7 17.03 2.58 9.49
C LEU A 7 18.05 1.62 8.87
N ALA A 8 18.79 2.04 7.84
CA ALA A 8 19.79 1.22 7.17
C ALA A 8 21.00 0.88 8.05
N GLN A 9 21.22 1.66 9.12
CA GLN A 9 22.29 1.43 10.09
C GLN A 9 21.93 0.37 11.15
N ARG A 10 20.67 -0.11 11.19
CA ARG A 10 20.20 -1.08 12.18
C ARG A 10 20.52 -2.51 11.76
N LYS A 11 21.74 -2.99 12.11
CA LYS A 11 22.23 -4.34 11.79
C LYS A 11 21.41 -5.51 12.38
N GLY A 12 20.53 -5.25 13.35
CA GLY A 12 19.65 -6.27 13.95
C GLY A 12 18.19 -6.18 13.47
N LEU A 13 17.88 -5.31 12.50
CA LEU A 13 16.52 -5.22 11.96
C LEU A 13 16.23 -6.46 11.13
N ARG A 14 15.23 -7.26 11.55
CA ARG A 14 14.83 -8.50 10.86
C ARG A 14 13.84 -8.22 9.73
N SER A 15 12.91 -7.31 9.97
CA SER A 15 11.89 -6.92 9.01
C SER A 15 11.58 -5.43 9.07
N LEU A 16 11.16 -4.88 7.93
CA LEU A 16 10.57 -3.55 7.82
C LEU A 16 9.23 -3.67 7.11
N HIS A 17 8.15 -3.36 7.83
CA HIS A 17 6.82 -3.27 7.26
C HIS A 17 6.39 -1.80 7.25
N VAL A 18 6.02 -1.32 6.06
CA VAL A 18 5.48 0.02 5.86
C VAL A 18 4.03 -0.12 5.40
N SER A 19 3.10 0.48 6.15
CA SER A 19 1.72 0.64 5.73
C SER A 19 1.48 2.10 5.34
N ALA A 20 0.70 2.30 4.28
CA ALA A 20 0.40 3.63 3.78
C ALA A 20 -1.00 3.70 3.18
N THR A 21 -1.60 4.89 3.26
CA THR A 21 -2.97 5.15 2.79
C THR A 21 -2.99 6.45 2.01
N SER A 22 -3.84 6.56 0.98
CA SER A 22 -3.99 7.80 0.22
C SER A 22 -2.66 8.28 -0.37
N ALA A 23 -2.42 9.60 -0.36
CA ALA A 23 -1.14 10.22 -0.70
C ALA A 23 0.06 9.70 0.12
N GLY A 24 -0.18 9.07 1.27
CA GLY A 24 0.85 8.37 2.03
C GLY A 24 1.52 7.26 1.23
N GLY A 25 0.86 6.70 0.20
CA GLY A 25 1.43 5.68 -0.69
C GLY A 25 2.76 6.12 -1.32
N PHE A 26 2.91 7.40 -1.67
CA PHE A 26 4.19 7.97 -2.14
C PHE A 26 5.27 7.84 -1.07
N ALA A 27 5.02 8.34 0.13
CA ALA A 27 5.99 8.29 1.22
C ALA A 27 6.32 6.85 1.63
N GLY A 28 5.32 5.96 1.65
CA GLY A 28 5.50 4.55 1.97
C GLY A 28 6.38 3.83 0.95
N ASN A 29 6.12 4.04 -0.34
CA ASN A 29 6.94 3.48 -1.42
C ASN A 29 8.38 4.00 -1.38
N GLU A 30 8.57 5.31 -1.22
CA GLU A 30 9.90 5.92 -1.11
C GLU A 30 10.66 5.45 0.12
N CYS A 31 9.98 5.22 1.24
CA CYS A 31 10.59 4.67 2.45
C CYS A 31 11.22 3.30 2.19
N ILE A 32 10.48 2.41 1.50
CA ILE A 32 10.99 1.09 1.10
C ILE A 32 12.15 1.24 0.11
N ALA A 33 11.99 2.04 -0.94
CA ALA A 33 13.01 2.23 -1.97
C ALA A 33 14.32 2.77 -1.38
N ALA A 34 14.24 3.81 -0.55
CA ALA A 34 15.38 4.42 0.11
C ALA A 34 16.05 3.45 1.10
N TYR A 35 15.26 2.67 1.85
CA TYR A 35 15.79 1.65 2.75
C TYR A 35 16.55 0.57 1.99
N VAL A 36 15.96 -0.02 0.95
CA VAL A 36 16.57 -1.09 0.16
C VAL A 36 17.87 -0.62 -0.50
N ALA A 37 17.87 0.59 -1.07
CA ALA A 37 19.06 1.17 -1.68
C ALA A 37 20.19 1.44 -0.67
N ALA A 38 19.86 1.88 0.54
CA ALA A 38 20.85 2.22 1.56
C ALA A 38 21.37 1.02 2.36
N ALA A 39 20.51 0.04 2.65
CA ALA A 39 20.84 -1.15 3.45
C ALA A 39 21.57 -2.23 2.64
N GLY A 40 21.35 -2.27 1.31
CA GLY A 40 22.07 -3.18 0.42
C GLY A 40 21.75 -4.67 0.70
N PRO A 41 22.71 -5.58 0.49
CA PRO A 41 22.47 -7.02 0.59
C PRO A 41 22.14 -7.54 2.00
N GLU A 42 22.60 -6.86 3.05
CA GLU A 42 22.37 -7.24 4.45
C GLU A 42 21.05 -6.65 5.00
N ARG A 43 20.14 -6.23 4.13
CA ARG A 43 18.88 -5.61 4.52
C ARG A 43 17.92 -6.61 5.16
N ALA A 44 17.04 -6.06 6.00
CA ALA A 44 15.85 -6.72 6.49
C ALA A 44 14.89 -7.08 5.35
N THR A 45 14.04 -8.05 5.61
CA THR A 45 12.90 -8.39 4.76
C THR A 45 11.90 -7.23 4.72
N THR A 46 11.44 -6.82 3.54
CA THR A 46 10.59 -5.65 3.35
C THR A 46 9.16 -6.01 2.94
N ARG A 47 8.18 -5.42 3.61
CA ARG A 47 6.75 -5.51 3.25
C ARG A 47 6.17 -4.12 3.05
N LEU A 48 5.36 -3.97 2.01
CA LEU A 48 4.57 -2.76 1.74
C LEU A 48 3.08 -3.10 1.69
N THR A 49 2.28 -2.44 2.53
CA THR A 49 0.81 -2.52 2.49
C THR A 49 0.26 -1.17 2.08
N LEU A 50 -0.41 -1.12 0.94
CA LEU A 50 -1.04 0.09 0.42
C LEU A 50 -2.56 -0.02 0.58
N CYS A 51 -3.20 0.97 1.17
CA CYS A 51 -4.66 1.02 1.34
C CYS A 51 -5.19 2.22 0.54
N ASP A 52 -5.88 2.00 -0.58
CA ASP A 52 -6.28 3.06 -1.53
C ASP A 52 -5.18 4.12 -1.73
N PRO A 53 -3.99 3.73 -2.19
CA PRO A 53 -2.91 4.67 -2.40
C PRO A 53 -3.29 5.63 -3.53
N PHE A 54 -3.12 6.93 -3.29
CA PHE A 54 -3.21 7.92 -4.35
C PHE A 54 -2.01 7.73 -5.27
N CYS A 55 -2.26 7.48 -6.56
CA CYS A 55 -1.24 7.07 -7.52
C CYS A 55 -1.08 8.03 -8.69
N ALA A 56 -1.84 9.14 -8.71
CA ALA A 56 -1.79 10.17 -9.73
C ALA A 56 -0.44 10.89 -9.70
N ARG A 57 0.52 10.29 -10.41
CA ARG A 57 1.71 10.84 -11.05
C ARG A 57 2.41 9.67 -11.74
N ALA A 58 2.09 9.44 -13.01
CA ALA A 58 2.98 8.83 -14.01
C ALA A 58 2.28 8.54 -15.36
N ASP A 59 1.02 8.15 -15.36
CA ASP A 59 0.42 7.53 -16.56
C ASP A 59 -0.14 8.57 -17.54
N GLU A 60 -0.58 9.72 -17.04
CA GLU A 60 -1.45 10.62 -17.82
C GLU A 60 -0.67 11.72 -18.55
N VAL A 61 0.44 12.23 -17.98
CA VAL A 61 1.39 13.09 -18.71
C VAL A 61 2.75 12.96 -18.01
N GLY A 62 3.74 12.34 -18.67
CA GLY A 62 5.13 12.64 -18.33
C GLY A 62 5.40 14.07 -18.74
N ALA A 63 5.58 14.97 -17.78
CA ALA A 63 5.99 16.31 -18.12
C ALA A 63 7.32 16.25 -18.91
N PRO A 64 7.54 17.09 -19.92
CA PRO A 64 8.71 16.99 -20.82
C PRO A 64 10.08 17.17 -20.12
N TRP A 65 10.10 17.45 -18.82
CA TRP A 65 11.28 17.52 -17.96
C TRP A 65 11.51 16.27 -17.09
N ASP A 66 10.71 15.22 -17.27
CA ASP A 66 10.85 13.94 -16.59
C ASP A 66 11.95 13.10 -17.25
N ASP A 67 13.07 12.91 -16.56
CA ASP A 67 14.28 12.23 -17.06
C ASP A 67 14.19 10.70 -17.00
N GLY A 68 12.98 10.15 -16.81
CA GLY A 68 12.73 8.71 -16.75
C GLY A 68 13.13 8.07 -15.42
N ARG A 69 13.52 8.86 -14.41
CA ARG A 69 13.93 8.36 -13.09
C ARG A 69 12.81 8.31 -12.06
N ARG A 70 11.54 8.20 -12.49
CA ARG A 70 10.42 8.13 -11.55
C ARG A 70 10.71 7.10 -10.46
N THR A 71 10.63 7.55 -9.22
CA THR A 71 10.63 6.73 -8.01
C THR A 71 9.20 6.50 -7.48
N SER A 72 8.21 7.13 -8.13
CA SER A 72 6.81 7.13 -7.71
C SER A 72 5.82 7.08 -8.88
N GLY A 73 4.62 6.56 -8.60
CA GLY A 73 3.52 6.37 -9.55
C GLY A 73 2.95 4.95 -9.54
N ALA A 74 1.75 4.78 -10.09
CA ALA A 74 1.01 3.50 -10.09
C ALA A 74 1.88 2.30 -10.54
N ARG A 75 2.68 2.50 -11.58
CA ARG A 75 3.54 1.46 -12.18
C ARG A 75 4.76 1.06 -11.34
N LEU A 76 5.09 1.82 -10.31
CA LEU A 76 6.31 1.67 -9.52
C LEU A 76 6.04 1.28 -8.07
N PHE A 77 4.81 1.43 -7.60
CA PHE A 77 4.44 1.11 -6.22
C PHE A 77 4.65 -0.37 -5.92
N GLY A 78 5.44 -0.66 -4.90
CA GLY A 78 5.78 -2.02 -4.49
C GLY A 78 6.98 -2.64 -5.23
N ARG A 79 7.63 -1.91 -6.15
CA ARG A 79 8.78 -2.42 -6.90
C ARG A 79 9.87 -3.01 -5.99
N ASP A 80 10.29 -2.25 -4.98
CA ASP A 80 11.46 -2.58 -4.17
C ASP A 80 11.15 -3.41 -2.91
N ALA A 81 9.86 -3.66 -2.61
CA ALA A 81 9.48 -4.52 -1.49
C ALA A 81 9.65 -6.00 -1.84
N ASP A 82 10.00 -6.84 -0.87
CA ASP A 82 9.98 -8.30 -1.04
C ASP A 82 8.54 -8.79 -1.23
N PHE A 83 7.60 -8.22 -0.46
CA PHE A 83 6.16 -8.41 -0.66
C PHE A 83 5.42 -7.08 -0.65
N ALA A 84 4.58 -6.86 -1.65
CA ALA A 84 3.72 -5.69 -1.75
C ALA A 84 2.28 -6.11 -1.98
N GLU A 85 1.39 -5.55 -1.18
CA GLU A 85 -0.05 -5.78 -1.27
C GLU A 85 -0.80 -4.44 -1.32
N HIS A 86 -1.92 -4.46 -2.02
CA HIS A 86 -2.76 -3.30 -2.24
C HIS A 86 -4.20 -3.65 -1.88
N PHE A 87 -4.75 -3.01 -0.86
CA PHE A 87 -6.16 -3.09 -0.51
C PHE A 87 -6.88 -1.93 -1.21
N LEU A 88 -7.75 -2.31 -2.13
CA LEU A 88 -8.44 -1.46 -3.09
C LEU A 88 -9.92 -1.36 -2.74
N ASN A 89 -10.48 -0.17 -2.89
CA ASN A 89 -11.90 0.08 -2.94
C ASN A 89 -12.25 0.77 -4.28
N SER A 90 -12.82 0.04 -5.22
CA SER A 90 -13.15 0.55 -6.55
C SER A 90 -14.28 1.60 -6.56
N ASP A 91 -15.04 1.70 -5.46
CA ASP A 91 -16.05 2.74 -5.28
C ASP A 91 -15.46 4.05 -4.74
N ASP A 92 -14.17 4.08 -4.39
CA ASP A 92 -13.49 5.30 -3.98
C ASP A 92 -13.46 6.31 -5.14
N ILE A 93 -14.03 7.49 -4.88
CA ILE A 93 -14.13 8.59 -5.84
C ILE A 93 -12.82 9.36 -5.99
N VAL A 94 -11.84 9.14 -5.11
CA VAL A 94 -10.52 9.76 -5.25
C VAL A 94 -9.91 9.25 -6.56
N PRO A 95 -9.52 10.13 -7.49
CA PRO A 95 -8.90 9.69 -8.73
C PRO A 95 -7.66 8.86 -8.43
N SER A 96 -7.42 7.83 -9.24
CA SER A 96 -6.24 6.98 -9.21
C SER A 96 -6.06 6.01 -8.04
N THR A 97 -7.02 5.94 -7.12
CA THR A 97 -7.03 4.95 -6.04
C THR A 97 -7.83 3.70 -6.41
N ASN A 98 -8.67 3.79 -7.45
CA ASN A 98 -9.69 2.80 -7.81
C ASN A 98 -9.22 1.70 -8.79
N PHE A 99 -7.91 1.58 -9.05
CA PHE A 99 -7.36 0.57 -9.95
C PHE A 99 -6.29 -0.29 -9.27
N ALA A 100 -6.22 -1.55 -9.69
CA ALA A 100 -5.21 -2.49 -9.20
C ALA A 100 -3.79 -2.04 -9.59
N LEU A 101 -2.85 -2.16 -8.66
CA LEU A 101 -1.45 -1.82 -8.89
C LEU A 101 -0.69 -3.04 -9.46
N PRO A 102 0.04 -2.89 -10.58
CA PRO A 102 0.60 -4.03 -11.31
C PRO A 102 1.71 -4.76 -10.56
N LEU A 103 2.36 -4.11 -9.60
CA LEU A 103 3.47 -4.68 -8.82
C LEU A 103 3.05 -5.10 -7.40
N CYS A 104 1.75 -5.09 -7.10
CA CYS A 104 1.21 -5.52 -5.82
C CYS A 104 0.27 -6.70 -6.02
N TYR A 105 0.12 -7.56 -5.02
CA TYR A 105 -1.04 -8.43 -4.92
C TYR A 105 -2.23 -7.59 -4.44
N CYS A 106 -3.31 -7.54 -5.21
CA CYS A 106 -4.42 -6.64 -4.93
C CYS A 106 -5.59 -7.39 -4.27
N TYR A 107 -6.01 -6.91 -3.10
CA TYR A 107 -7.27 -7.28 -2.45
C TYR A 107 -8.30 -6.20 -2.77
N ASP A 108 -9.24 -6.50 -3.67
CA ASP A 108 -10.40 -5.67 -3.91
C ASP A 108 -11.42 -5.91 -2.79
N VAL A 109 -11.47 -4.98 -1.83
CA VAL A 109 -12.32 -5.06 -0.63
C VAL A 109 -13.65 -4.33 -0.82
N THR A 110 -13.95 -3.84 -2.02
CA THR A 110 -15.17 -3.09 -2.33
C THR A 110 -16.43 -3.89 -1.97
N GLY A 111 -16.45 -5.17 -2.34
CA GLY A 111 -17.59 -6.05 -2.17
C GLY A 111 -17.72 -6.65 -0.76
N SER A 112 -16.75 -6.43 0.13
CA SER A 112 -16.71 -7.13 1.41
C SER A 112 -17.94 -6.81 2.26
N ALA A 113 -18.60 -7.86 2.76
CA ALA A 113 -19.80 -7.74 3.60
C ALA A 113 -19.56 -6.84 4.84
N GLU A 114 -18.33 -6.80 5.35
CA GLU A 114 -17.97 -5.98 6.50
C GLU A 114 -17.99 -4.48 6.20
N ARG A 115 -17.84 -4.07 4.94
CA ARG A 115 -17.87 -2.65 4.54
C ARG A 115 -19.18 -1.98 4.95
N ALA A 116 -20.30 -2.70 4.88
CA ALA A 116 -21.61 -2.20 5.28
C ALA A 116 -21.68 -1.83 6.77
N SER A 117 -20.83 -2.45 7.60
CA SER A 117 -20.74 -2.21 9.04
C SER A 117 -19.66 -1.19 9.42
N PHE A 118 -18.89 -0.70 8.46
CA PHE A 118 -17.79 0.23 8.73
C PHE A 118 -18.34 1.62 9.05
N PRO A 119 -18.04 2.19 10.23
CA PRO A 119 -18.66 3.42 10.67
C PRO A 119 -18.18 4.60 9.79
N PRO A 120 -19.09 5.42 9.24
CA PRO A 120 -18.69 6.67 8.61
C PRO A 120 -18.03 7.59 9.66
N PRO A 121 -17.12 8.48 9.26
CA PRO A 121 -16.86 9.67 10.05
C PRO A 121 -18.20 10.42 10.21
N SER A 122 -18.66 10.63 11.45
CA SER A 122 -19.86 11.44 11.66
C SER A 122 -19.47 12.91 11.72
N SER A 123 -19.98 13.69 10.78
CA SER A 123 -19.89 15.15 10.78
C SER A 123 -20.94 15.80 11.69
N GLY A 124 -21.88 15.02 12.23
CA GLY A 124 -23.07 15.54 12.92
C GLY A 124 -24.15 16.07 11.97
N ASN A 125 -23.93 16.03 10.64
CA ASN A 125 -24.89 16.43 9.63
C ASN A 125 -25.31 15.23 8.79
N PHE A 126 -26.60 14.87 8.85
CA PHE A 126 -27.15 13.71 8.15
C PHE A 126 -26.92 13.71 6.63
N LEU A 127 -27.08 14.86 5.95
CA LEU A 127 -26.90 14.95 4.50
C LEU A 127 -25.43 14.81 4.10
N GLN A 128 -24.53 15.41 4.88
CA GLN A 128 -23.09 15.28 4.67
C GLN A 128 -22.63 13.85 4.96
N ASP A 129 -23.15 13.23 6.02
CA ASP A 129 -22.84 11.84 6.37
C ASP A 129 -23.32 10.90 5.25
N VAL A 130 -24.55 11.05 4.73
CA VAL A 130 -25.04 10.30 3.55
C VAL A 130 -24.17 10.53 2.33
N GLY A 131 -23.77 11.77 2.06
CA GLY A 131 -22.83 12.10 0.99
C GLY A 131 -21.51 11.34 1.15
N LEU A 132 -20.89 11.37 2.33
CA LEU A 132 -19.65 10.64 2.62
C LEU A 132 -19.81 9.12 2.47
N ARG A 133 -21.00 8.55 2.78
CA ARG A 133 -21.27 7.13 2.54
C ARG A 133 -21.29 6.77 1.05
N LEU A 134 -21.79 7.67 0.21
CA LEU A 134 -21.88 7.47 -1.24
C LEU A 134 -20.53 7.67 -1.95
N LEU A 135 -19.59 8.36 -1.32
CA LEU A 135 -18.23 8.60 -1.84
C LEU A 135 -17.27 7.43 -1.62
N GLY A 136 -17.79 6.23 -1.36
CA GLY A 136 -17.02 4.98 -1.37
C GLY A 136 -16.29 4.63 -0.09
N TYR A 137 -16.04 5.58 0.82
CA TYR A 137 -15.16 5.43 2.00
C TYR A 137 -13.69 5.17 1.62
N HIS A 138 -12.96 6.22 1.29
CA HIS A 138 -11.51 6.18 1.08
C HIS A 138 -10.72 5.54 2.24
N ASN A 139 -11.27 5.54 3.46
CA ASN A 139 -10.68 4.90 4.64
C ASN A 139 -11.14 3.45 4.87
N TRP A 140 -11.99 2.88 4.02
CA TRP A 140 -12.45 1.50 4.19
C TRP A 140 -11.29 0.50 4.11
N PRO A 141 -10.38 0.56 3.13
CA PRO A 141 -9.30 -0.42 3.04
C PRO A 141 -8.36 -0.44 4.26
N ILE A 142 -8.04 0.72 4.85
CA ILE A 142 -7.25 0.73 6.09
C ILE A 142 -8.03 0.09 7.25
N GLY A 143 -9.34 0.28 7.32
CA GLY A 143 -10.21 -0.38 8.29
C GLY A 143 -10.23 -1.91 8.12
N TYR A 144 -10.32 -2.38 6.87
CA TYR A 144 -10.25 -3.80 6.54
C TYR A 144 -8.89 -4.39 6.95
N VAL A 145 -7.79 -3.74 6.58
CA VAL A 145 -6.43 -4.16 6.98
C VAL A 145 -6.31 -4.21 8.50
N ALA A 146 -6.74 -3.18 9.23
CA ALA A 146 -6.63 -3.16 10.68
C ALA A 146 -7.36 -4.33 11.38
N ARG A 147 -8.43 -4.88 10.77
CA ARG A 147 -9.19 -6.01 11.32
C ARG A 147 -8.60 -7.38 10.96
N HIS A 148 -8.07 -7.50 9.74
CA HIS A 148 -7.70 -8.80 9.15
C HIS A 148 -6.20 -9.03 9.05
N TYR A 149 -5.40 -7.99 9.23
CA TYR A 149 -3.96 -8.09 9.11
C TYR A 149 -3.37 -8.89 10.27
N GLU A 150 -2.66 -9.95 9.93
CA GLU A 150 -1.94 -10.79 10.87
C GLU A 150 -0.46 -10.84 10.48
N THR A 151 0.43 -10.58 11.45
CA THR A 151 1.84 -10.95 11.32
C THR A 151 2.03 -12.37 11.82
N ARG A 152 2.29 -13.29 10.90
CA ARG A 152 2.70 -14.66 11.24
C ARG A 152 4.20 -14.71 11.38
N LEU A 153 4.68 -15.41 12.40
CA LEU A 153 6.09 -15.64 12.63
C LEU A 153 6.41 -17.11 12.39
N ASP A 154 7.58 -17.40 11.84
CA ASP A 154 8.09 -18.78 11.74
C ASP A 154 8.71 -19.25 13.08
N ALA A 155 9.30 -20.45 13.06
CA ALA A 155 9.90 -21.06 14.25
C ALA A 155 11.10 -20.28 14.82
N ASP A 156 11.76 -19.42 14.03
CA ASP A 156 12.86 -18.57 14.48
C ASP A 156 12.40 -17.15 14.85
N GLY A 157 11.09 -16.88 14.72
CA GLY A 157 10.47 -15.60 15.00
C GLY A 157 10.59 -14.58 13.86
N SER A 158 10.95 -15.00 12.63
CA SER A 158 10.96 -14.13 11.46
C SER A 158 9.55 -13.98 10.92
N PRO A 159 9.16 -12.79 10.43
CA PRO A 159 7.88 -12.63 9.75
C PRO A 159 7.79 -13.51 8.51
N MET A 160 6.75 -14.31 8.46
CA MET A 160 6.39 -15.08 7.28
C MET A 160 5.73 -14.14 6.27
N LEU A 161 6.39 -13.93 5.14
CA LEU A 161 5.79 -13.26 4.00
C LEU A 161 5.21 -14.28 3.03
N PRO A 162 4.06 -13.99 2.41
CA PRO A 162 3.61 -14.77 1.27
C PRO A 162 4.64 -14.71 0.13
N SER A 163 4.87 -15.83 -0.52
CA SER A 163 5.70 -15.90 -1.72
C SER A 163 4.96 -15.33 -2.94
N HIS A 164 5.70 -14.90 -3.96
CA HIS A 164 5.13 -14.54 -5.26
C HIS A 164 4.47 -15.71 -6.00
N SER A 165 4.74 -16.96 -5.60
CA SER A 165 4.00 -18.14 -6.07
C SER A 165 2.63 -18.26 -5.42
N GLU A 166 2.49 -17.89 -4.15
CA GLU A 166 1.22 -17.94 -3.41
C GLU A 166 0.34 -16.74 -3.78
N LEU A 167 0.94 -15.55 -3.82
CA LEU A 167 0.27 -14.28 -4.10
C LEU A 167 1.05 -13.52 -5.20
N PRO A 168 0.81 -13.83 -6.47
CA PRO A 168 1.54 -13.22 -7.58
C PRO A 168 1.19 -11.74 -7.75
N ARG A 169 2.21 -10.90 -7.96
CA ARG A 169 2.02 -9.46 -8.26
C ARG A 169 1.11 -9.28 -9.48
N GLY A 170 0.28 -8.24 -9.46
CA GLY A 170 -0.69 -7.96 -10.52
C GLY A 170 -1.97 -8.81 -10.44
N THR A 171 -2.04 -9.79 -9.55
CA THR A 171 -3.28 -10.53 -9.28
C THR A 171 -4.26 -9.66 -8.52
N VAL A 172 -5.54 -9.74 -8.88
CA VAL A 172 -6.64 -9.12 -8.14
C VAL A 172 -7.52 -10.21 -7.55
N PHE A 173 -7.59 -10.24 -6.21
CA PHE A 173 -8.50 -11.07 -5.45
C PHE A 173 -9.66 -10.23 -4.94
N LYS A 174 -10.89 -10.60 -5.31
CA LYS A 174 -12.11 -9.96 -4.82
C LYS A 174 -12.50 -10.58 -3.49
N VAL A 175 -12.49 -9.77 -2.45
CA VAL A 175 -12.89 -10.20 -1.11
C VAL A 175 -14.41 -10.32 -1.06
N PRO A 176 -14.95 -11.47 -0.59
CA PRO A 176 -16.38 -11.68 -0.42
C PRO A 176 -17.01 -10.87 0.73
#